data_AF-A0A535KVL3-F1
#
_entry.id   AF-A0A535KVL3-F1
#
_cell.length_a   1.000
_cell.length_b   1.000
_cell.length_c   1.000
_cell.angle_alpha   90.00
_cell.angle_beta   90.00
_cell.angle_gamma   90.00
#
_symmetry.space_group_name_H-M   'P 1'
#
loop_
_entity.id
_entity.type
_entity.pdbx_description
1 polymer ?
#
loop_
_entity_poly.entity_id
_entity_poly.type
_entity_poly.pdbx_seq_one_letter_code
_entity_poly.pdbx_strand_id
1 'polypeptide(L)'
;MAAIHTYVVTTRSRARSNREPSCWVPQIAGFRLCSRRSPCQTPLTSSVNWWRSTGICWGSTPLPSLKVPEWKVLSNSTAAPEAHDFKVRAVAAPQGYERVLKQVVLVERLREVRALIGFTRIESPGDFTEVAEIPEEHRVPLSRKRPTWVPAAEVRGEGIFLEFREDAMVDWIERSASHKHERTFLEAHMQWRKARRMEDPARGYPGLRYVLLHSFAHALMHQLTLECGYTAASIRERIYALSPEHEQGPMAGILLYTAAPDSEGTLGGLVGLGVPDQLGRHLDGALERTRSCTSDPLCA
;
A
#
# COMPACT_ATOMS: atom_id res chain seq x y z
N MET A 1 -18.74 5.53 9.62
CA MET A 1 -17.42 4.87 9.83
C MET A 1 -16.37 5.96 9.92
N ALA A 2 -15.29 5.79 10.69
CA ALA A 2 -14.22 6.77 10.73
C ALA A 2 -13.40 6.72 9.43
N ALA A 3 -13.12 7.87 8.79
CA ALA A 3 -12.19 7.96 7.67
C ALA A 3 -10.77 7.90 8.24
N ILE A 4 -10.24 6.69 8.32
CA ILE A 4 -8.89 6.41 8.84
C ILE A 4 -7.96 6.32 7.64
N HIS A 5 -7.03 7.26 7.53
CA HIS A 5 -5.98 7.23 6.53
C HIS A 5 -4.81 6.43 7.09
N THR A 6 -4.44 5.36 6.40
CA THR A 6 -3.25 4.58 6.69
C THR A 6 -2.06 5.18 5.92
N TYR A 7 -0.93 5.32 6.60
CA TYR A 7 0.34 5.79 6.10
C TYR A 7 1.38 4.72 6.43
N VAL A 8 2.27 4.37 5.51
CA VAL A 8 3.51 3.70 5.88
C VAL A 8 4.57 4.78 6.01
N VAL A 9 5.04 5.04 7.22
CA VAL A 9 6.01 6.12 7.46
C VAL A 9 7.37 5.51 7.75
N THR A 10 8.36 5.83 6.93
CA THR A 10 9.79 5.66 7.26
C THR A 10 10.25 6.91 8.01
N THR A 11 10.33 6.84 9.35
CA THR A 11 10.61 8.02 10.18
C THR A 11 12.10 8.29 10.28
N ARG A 12 12.31 9.59 10.48
CA ARG A 12 13.49 10.26 11.02
C ARG A 12 13.62 9.97 12.53
N SER A 13 14.85 9.76 13.01
CA SER A 13 15.17 9.58 14.43
C SER A 13 14.94 10.85 15.25
N ARG A 14 14.48 10.71 16.51
CA ARG A 14 14.17 11.80 17.44
C ARG A 14 15.19 11.81 18.58
N ALA A 15 15.96 12.89 18.73
CA ALA A 15 16.84 13.11 19.88
C ALA A 15 16.08 13.90 20.98
N ARG A 16 16.26 13.49 22.25
CA ARG A 16 15.67 14.10 23.46
C ARG A 16 16.46 15.35 23.92
N SER A 17 15.75 16.38 24.38
CA SER A 17 16.23 17.35 25.39
C SER A 17 15.06 18.15 25.99
N ASN A 18 15.22 18.62 27.22
CA ASN A 18 14.21 19.00 28.21
C ASN A 18 14.28 20.52 28.56
N ARG A 19 13.16 21.09 29.08
CA ARG A 19 12.94 22.42 29.75
C ARG A 19 12.45 23.63 28.90
N GLU A 20 11.54 24.38 29.54
CA GLU A 20 10.49 25.36 29.10
C GLU A 20 10.98 26.82 28.80
N PRO A 21 10.10 27.85 28.63
CA PRO A 21 9.08 28.08 27.60
C PRO A 21 9.22 29.47 26.89
N SER A 22 8.39 29.70 25.87
CA SER A 22 8.06 30.97 25.18
C SER A 22 8.90 31.38 23.94
N CYS A 23 8.15 31.64 22.85
CA CYS A 23 8.54 32.20 21.54
C CYS A 23 9.49 31.36 20.65
N TRP A 24 8.91 30.56 19.73
CA TRP A 24 9.66 29.92 18.65
C TRP A 24 9.51 30.68 17.33
N VAL A 25 10.51 31.50 17.02
CA VAL A 25 10.92 31.84 15.65
C VAL A 25 12.13 30.94 15.32
N PRO A 26 12.14 30.13 14.26
CA PRO A 26 13.36 29.49 13.82
C PRO A 26 14.13 30.42 12.87
N GLN A 27 15.10 31.15 13.43
CA GLN A 27 16.29 31.56 12.70
C GLN A 27 17.09 30.31 12.32
N ILE A 28 17.33 30.11 11.03
CA ILE A 28 18.32 29.13 10.54
C ILE A 28 19.67 29.84 10.50
N ALA A 29 20.51 29.57 11.50
CA ALA A 29 21.91 29.95 11.48
C ALA A 29 22.66 29.07 10.47
N GLY A 30 23.22 29.72 9.44
CA GLY A 30 24.16 29.09 8.53
C GLY A 30 25.48 28.80 9.24
N PHE A 31 26.03 27.62 9.02
CA PHE A 31 27.46 27.38 9.19
C PHE A 31 28.12 27.38 7.81
N ARG A 32 29.02 28.36 7.63
CA ARG A 32 29.91 28.52 6.50
C ARG A 32 31.22 27.82 6.85
N LEU A 33 31.63 26.80 6.09
CA LEU A 33 33.06 26.44 6.01
C LEU A 33 33.56 26.84 4.63
N CYS A 34 34.53 27.73 4.62
CA CYS A 34 35.23 28.20 3.43
C CYS A 34 36.41 27.26 3.18
N SER A 35 36.51 26.64 2.01
CA SER A 35 37.82 26.25 1.44
C SER A 35 37.82 26.53 -0.05
N ARG A 36 38.93 27.11 -0.53
CA ARG A 36 39.10 27.71 -1.85
C ARG A 36 39.46 26.67 -2.92
N ARG A 37 38.82 26.81 -4.09
CA ARG A 37 39.22 26.45 -5.49
C ARG A 37 38.33 25.40 -6.20
N SER A 38 37.49 25.94 -7.09
CA SER A 38 37.06 25.41 -8.40
C SER A 38 36.06 24.22 -8.47
N PRO A 39 35.26 24.14 -9.56
CA PRO A 39 33.90 23.59 -9.50
C PRO A 39 33.81 22.16 -10.05
N CYS A 40 33.05 21.30 -9.36
CA CYS A 40 32.52 20.07 -9.93
C CYS A 40 30.99 20.09 -9.87
N GLN A 41 30.42 19.73 -11.02
CA GLN A 41 29.01 19.76 -11.36
C GLN A 41 28.18 18.77 -10.53
N THR A 42 26.93 19.19 -10.25
CA THR A 42 25.75 18.41 -9.82
C THR A 42 25.82 17.60 -8.52
N PRO A 43 24.75 17.64 -7.71
CA PRO A 43 24.08 16.37 -7.44
C PRO A 43 22.54 16.41 -7.31
N LEU A 44 21.95 15.34 -7.83
CA LEU A 44 20.80 14.57 -7.35
C LEU A 44 20.46 14.78 -5.86
N THR A 45 19.52 15.69 -5.57
CA THR A 45 18.74 15.71 -4.30
C THR A 45 17.40 16.39 -4.55
N SER A 46 16.46 15.76 -5.27
CA SER A 46 15.16 16.39 -5.57
C SER A 46 13.94 15.78 -4.85
N SER A 47 14.06 14.67 -4.13
CA SER A 47 12.86 14.00 -3.58
C SER A 47 12.62 14.22 -2.07
N VAL A 48 13.63 14.63 -1.30
CA VAL A 48 13.49 14.87 0.16
C VAL A 48 13.30 16.36 0.49
N ASN A 49 13.70 17.27 -0.39
CA ASN A 49 13.57 18.71 -0.20
C ASN A 49 12.23 19.30 -0.67
N TRP A 50 11.42 18.55 -1.43
CA TRP A 50 10.13 19.05 -1.92
C TRP A 50 9.16 19.37 -0.78
N TRP A 51 9.10 18.52 0.25
CA TRP A 51 8.23 18.72 1.43
C TRP A 51 8.60 19.94 2.30
N ARG A 52 9.80 20.51 2.16
CA ARG A 52 10.24 21.68 2.94
C ARG A 52 10.03 23.01 2.21
N SER A 53 9.98 23.02 0.88
CA SER A 53 9.90 24.26 0.08
C SER A 53 8.46 24.68 -0.26
N THR A 54 7.51 23.76 -0.26
CA THR A 54 6.10 24.10 -0.40
C THR A 54 5.51 24.28 0.99
N GLY A 55 5.42 25.54 1.43
CA GLY A 55 4.35 25.90 2.35
C GLY A 55 3.05 25.42 1.71
N ILE A 56 2.49 24.33 2.23
CA ILE A 56 1.18 23.83 1.80
C ILE A 56 0.17 24.88 2.26
N CYS A 57 -0.05 25.88 1.41
CA CYS A 57 -1.34 26.53 1.33
C CYS A 57 -2.31 25.40 0.99
N TRP A 58 -3.17 25.04 1.94
CA TRP A 58 -4.23 24.05 1.77
C TRP A 58 -5.29 24.59 0.81
N GLY A 59 -4.91 24.81 -0.44
CA GLY A 59 -5.81 24.85 -1.58
C GLY A 59 -6.30 23.44 -1.90
N SER A 60 -7.38 23.37 -2.67
CA SER A 60 -8.10 22.19 -3.13
C SER A 60 -7.26 21.27 -4.03
N THR A 61 -6.16 20.74 -3.53
CA THR A 61 -5.35 19.73 -4.21
C THR A 61 -5.67 18.37 -3.61
N PRO A 62 -6.06 17.36 -4.41
CA PRO A 62 -6.22 15.99 -3.95
C PRO A 62 -4.96 15.54 -3.20
N LEU A 63 -5.13 14.82 -2.09
CA LEU A 63 -3.99 14.26 -1.36
C LEU A 63 -3.23 13.30 -2.29
N PRO A 64 -1.91 13.48 -2.49
CA PRO A 64 -1.15 12.61 -3.39
C PRO A 64 -1.12 11.18 -2.87
N SER A 65 -1.40 10.21 -3.74
CA SER A 65 -1.38 8.78 -3.38
C SER A 65 0.03 8.32 -2.98
N LEU A 66 0.11 7.58 -1.86
CA LEU A 66 1.37 7.04 -1.33
C LEU A 66 1.80 5.75 -2.03
N LYS A 67 0.94 5.14 -2.84
CA LYS A 67 1.25 3.87 -3.50
C LYS A 67 2.47 3.96 -4.41
N VAL A 68 2.63 5.06 -5.14
CA VAL A 68 3.75 5.26 -6.07
C VAL A 68 5.11 5.32 -5.35
N PRO A 69 5.32 6.17 -4.33
CA PRO A 69 6.58 6.17 -3.60
C PRO A 69 6.83 4.86 -2.84
N GLU A 70 5.80 4.24 -2.26
CA GLU A 70 5.94 2.93 -1.60
C GLU A 70 6.36 1.83 -2.57
N TRP A 71 5.69 1.74 -3.73
CA TRP A 71 6.02 0.82 -4.82
C TRP A 71 7.47 0.97 -5.24
N LYS A 72 7.96 2.21 -5.42
CA LYS A 72 9.35 2.47 -5.82
C LYS A 72 10.37 1.94 -4.81
N VAL A 73 10.06 2.00 -3.52
CA VAL A 73 10.93 1.48 -2.46
C VAL A 73 10.88 -0.05 -2.41
N LEU A 74 9.68 -0.64 -2.51
CA LEU A 74 9.50 -2.09 -2.42
C LEU A 74 10.03 -2.83 -3.67
N SER A 75 9.79 -2.28 -4.86
CA SER A 75 10.29 -2.85 -6.14
C SER A 75 11.80 -2.65 -6.33
N ASN A 76 12.41 -1.66 -5.65
CA ASN A 76 13.86 -1.46 -5.64
C ASN A 76 14.46 -1.77 -4.25
N SER A 77 14.17 -2.98 -3.77
CA SER A 77 14.55 -3.45 -2.42
C SER A 77 16.06 -3.37 -2.13
N THR A 78 16.93 -3.55 -3.13
CA THR A 78 18.40 -3.42 -2.98
C THR A 78 18.85 -2.01 -2.61
N ALA A 79 18.14 -0.99 -3.08
CA ALA A 79 18.43 0.41 -2.78
C ALA A 79 17.54 0.98 -1.67
N ALA A 80 16.71 0.14 -1.03
CA ALA A 80 15.80 0.58 0.00
C ALA A 80 16.58 1.04 1.25
N PRO A 81 16.21 2.18 1.86
CA PRO A 81 16.91 2.70 3.02
C PRO A 81 16.66 1.78 4.23
N GLU A 82 17.72 1.31 4.87
CA GLU A 82 17.58 0.62 6.14
C GLU A 82 17.37 1.64 7.26
N ALA A 83 16.22 1.53 7.94
CA ALA A 83 15.87 2.38 9.06
C ALA A 83 15.45 1.53 10.28
N HIS A 84 15.37 2.15 11.44
CA HIS A 84 14.95 1.46 12.67
C HIS A 84 13.59 0.75 12.53
N ASP A 85 12.64 1.38 11.84
CA ASP A 85 11.27 0.87 11.69
C ASP A 85 10.97 0.38 10.26
N PHE A 86 11.99 0.27 9.41
CA PHE A 86 11.83 -0.21 8.04
C PHE A 86 13.03 -1.02 7.61
N LYS A 87 12.80 -2.30 7.30
CA LYS A 87 13.82 -3.20 6.80
C LYS A 87 13.18 -4.17 5.82
N VAL A 88 13.80 -4.28 4.65
CA VAL A 88 13.37 -5.18 3.60
C VAL A 88 14.52 -6.05 3.15
N ARG A 89 14.20 -7.26 2.69
CA ARG A 89 15.16 -8.21 2.14
C ARG A 89 14.55 -8.93 0.96
N ALA A 90 15.16 -8.78 -0.22
CA ALA A 90 14.78 -9.56 -1.39
C ALA A 90 15.13 -11.03 -1.19
N VAL A 91 14.26 -11.92 -1.65
CA VAL A 91 14.50 -13.35 -1.78
C VAL A 91 14.12 -13.80 -3.19
N ALA A 92 14.63 -14.96 -3.60
CA ALA A 92 14.27 -15.54 -4.88
C ALA A 92 12.76 -15.84 -4.96
N ALA A 93 12.21 -15.90 -6.17
CA ALA A 93 10.89 -16.45 -6.35
C ALA A 93 10.88 -17.95 -5.98
N PRO A 94 9.78 -18.48 -5.40
CA PRO A 94 9.61 -19.91 -5.17
C PRO A 94 9.74 -20.71 -6.47
N GLN A 95 10.23 -21.95 -6.35
CA GLN A 95 10.38 -22.85 -7.48
C GLN A 95 9.04 -23.06 -8.21
N GLY A 96 9.03 -22.91 -9.54
CA GLY A 96 7.84 -23.05 -10.37
C GLY A 96 7.05 -21.75 -10.59
N TYR A 97 7.35 -20.69 -9.84
CA TYR A 97 6.69 -19.40 -9.94
C TYR A 97 7.53 -18.30 -10.61
N GLU A 98 8.74 -18.61 -11.08
CA GLU A 98 9.70 -17.65 -11.65
C GLU A 98 9.19 -16.99 -12.94
N ARG A 99 8.27 -17.66 -13.65
CA ARG A 99 7.63 -17.12 -14.85
C ARG A 99 6.52 -16.10 -14.55
N VAL A 100 6.07 -16.00 -13.30
CA VAL A 100 4.93 -15.17 -12.90
C VAL A 100 5.35 -14.13 -11.86
N LEU A 101 6.18 -14.52 -10.89
CA LEU A 101 6.74 -13.64 -9.88
C LEU A 101 8.09 -13.09 -10.34
N LYS A 102 8.22 -11.77 -10.35
CA LYS A 102 9.48 -11.08 -10.65
C LYS A 102 10.40 -11.10 -9.44
N GLN A 103 9.86 -10.79 -8.26
CA GLN A 103 10.60 -10.86 -7.00
C GLN A 103 9.66 -11.02 -5.82
N VAL A 104 10.22 -11.54 -4.74
CA VAL A 104 9.59 -11.62 -3.42
C VAL A 104 10.44 -10.80 -2.46
N VAL A 105 9.82 -9.89 -1.72
CA VAL A 105 10.51 -9.04 -0.75
C VAL A 105 9.91 -9.26 0.62
N LEU A 106 10.76 -9.67 1.55
CA LEU A 106 10.42 -9.83 2.95
C LEU A 106 10.54 -8.48 3.64
N VAL A 107 9.43 -7.99 4.17
CA VAL A 107 9.36 -6.75 4.93
C VAL A 107 9.50 -7.11 6.41
N GLU A 108 10.74 -7.25 6.87
CA GLU A 108 11.09 -7.66 8.24
C GLU A 108 10.62 -6.64 9.29
N ARG A 109 10.61 -5.36 8.92
CA ARG A 109 10.08 -4.28 9.76
C ARG A 109 9.27 -3.34 8.90
N LEU A 110 8.04 -3.09 9.31
CA LEU A 110 7.12 -2.13 8.72
C LEU A 110 6.52 -1.29 9.84
N ARG A 111 6.45 0.03 9.64
CA ARG A 111 5.59 0.90 10.45
C ARG A 111 4.39 1.35 9.63
N GLU A 112 3.22 1.07 10.18
CA GLU A 112 1.96 1.69 9.80
C GLU A 112 1.63 2.83 10.78
N VAL A 113 1.36 4.02 10.28
CA VAL A 113 0.77 5.13 11.01
C VAL A 113 -0.64 5.34 10.46
N ARG A 114 -1.65 5.37 11.31
CA ARG A 114 -3.04 5.56 10.92
C ARG A 114 -3.57 6.85 11.50
N ALA A 115 -3.84 7.85 10.68
CA ALA A 115 -4.43 9.10 11.15
C ALA A 115 -5.93 9.14 10.86
N LEU A 116 -6.70 9.55 11.87
CA LEU A 116 -8.11 9.87 11.70
C LEU A 116 -8.21 11.24 11.04
N ILE A 117 -8.84 11.33 9.87
CA ILE A 117 -8.95 12.58 9.10
C ILE A 117 -10.40 13.11 8.98
N GLY A 118 -11.39 12.29 9.33
CA GLY A 118 -12.80 12.67 9.29
C GLY A 118 -13.73 11.50 9.57
N PHE A 119 -15.03 11.70 9.37
CA PHE A 119 -16.04 10.63 9.45
C PHE A 119 -16.84 10.56 8.16
N THR A 120 -17.25 9.36 7.76
CA THR A 120 -18.19 9.13 6.66
C THR A 120 -19.48 8.51 7.22
N ARG A 121 -20.63 8.72 6.55
CA ARG A 121 -21.88 8.03 6.92
C ARG A 121 -21.76 6.51 6.69
N ILE A 122 -22.66 5.75 7.31
CA ILE A 122 -22.64 4.27 7.39
C ILE A 122 -22.74 3.61 6.01
N GLU A 123 -23.35 4.27 5.03
CA GLU A 123 -23.12 4.00 3.61
C GLU A 123 -21.73 4.52 3.26
N SER A 124 -20.72 3.72 3.61
CA SER A 124 -19.38 3.93 3.07
C SER A 124 -19.53 3.95 1.56
N PRO A 125 -18.95 4.93 0.85
CA PRO A 125 -18.85 4.80 -0.59
C PRO A 125 -18.02 3.55 -0.86
N GLY A 126 -18.67 2.47 -1.30
CA GLY A 126 -18.01 1.33 -1.94
C GLY A 126 -17.44 1.69 -3.31
N ASP A 127 -17.34 2.99 -3.57
CA ASP A 127 -17.03 3.65 -4.83
C ASP A 127 -15.53 3.93 -4.97
N PHE A 128 -14.78 3.79 -3.88
CA PHE A 128 -13.41 4.25 -3.77
C PHE A 128 -12.51 3.13 -3.29
N THR A 129 -11.47 2.86 -4.07
CA THR A 129 -10.43 1.91 -3.68
C THR A 129 -9.49 2.52 -2.63
N GLU A 130 -9.45 3.85 -2.56
CA GLU A 130 -8.62 4.61 -1.61
C GLU A 130 -9.40 5.70 -0.88
N VAL A 131 -9.02 5.95 0.39
CA VAL A 131 -9.55 7.06 1.19
C VAL A 131 -9.28 8.43 0.55
N ALA A 132 -8.20 8.54 -0.25
CA ALA A 132 -7.85 9.75 -1.00
C ALA A 132 -8.84 10.05 -2.14
N GLU A 133 -9.53 9.03 -2.65
CA GLU A 133 -10.53 9.18 -3.71
C GLU A 133 -11.90 9.61 -3.17
N ILE A 134 -12.12 9.49 -1.84
CA ILE A 134 -13.36 9.94 -1.21
C ILE A 134 -13.46 11.47 -1.32
N PRO A 135 -14.49 12.00 -2.01
CA PRO A 135 -14.64 13.44 -2.16
C PRO A 135 -14.76 14.12 -0.79
N GLU A 136 -14.25 15.35 -0.69
CA GLU A 136 -14.33 16.12 0.56
C GLU A 136 -15.77 16.32 1.02
N GLU A 137 -16.74 16.46 0.11
CA GLU A 137 -18.15 16.63 0.48
C GLU A 137 -18.76 15.42 1.22
N HIS A 138 -18.20 14.22 1.04
CA HIS A 138 -18.65 13.00 1.71
C HIS A 138 -17.94 12.79 3.06
N ARG A 139 -17.00 13.66 3.43
CA ARG A 139 -16.25 13.60 4.69
C ARG A 139 -16.71 14.68 5.66
N VAL A 140 -17.20 14.25 6.81
CA VAL A 140 -17.50 15.13 7.94
C VAL A 140 -16.18 15.55 8.60
N PRO A 141 -15.93 16.87 8.78
CA PRO A 141 -14.69 17.36 9.38
C PRO A 141 -14.61 17.02 10.87
N LEU A 142 -13.39 16.80 11.38
CA LEU A 142 -13.14 16.48 12.79
C LEU A 142 -13.39 17.65 13.75
N SER A 143 -13.30 18.87 13.23
CA SER A 143 -13.45 20.09 14.00
C SER A 143 -14.06 21.18 13.14
N ARG A 144 -14.67 22.18 13.79
CA ARG A 144 -15.29 23.34 13.13
C ARG A 144 -14.30 24.15 12.28
N LYS A 145 -13.03 24.18 12.70
CA LYS A 145 -11.91 24.76 11.95
C LYS A 145 -11.05 23.63 11.39
N ARG A 146 -10.36 23.85 10.26
CA ARG A 146 -9.39 22.87 9.74
C ARG A 146 -8.29 22.65 10.78
N PRO A 147 -8.11 21.42 11.29
CA PRO A 147 -7.15 21.17 12.35
C PRO A 147 -5.73 21.15 11.80
N THR A 148 -4.76 21.64 12.58
CA THR A 148 -3.32 21.57 12.25
C THR A 148 -2.67 20.27 12.70
N TRP A 149 -3.40 19.45 13.45
CA TRP A 149 -2.97 18.15 13.95
C TRP A 149 -4.14 17.17 13.89
N VAL A 150 -3.83 15.87 13.73
CA VAL A 150 -4.83 14.79 13.71
C VAL A 150 -4.39 13.69 14.66
N PRO A 151 -5.32 13.02 15.36
CA PRO A 151 -4.97 11.86 16.17
C PRO A 151 -4.52 10.73 15.25
N ALA A 152 -3.38 10.12 15.58
CA ALA A 152 -2.81 9.03 14.83
C ALA A 152 -2.38 7.88 15.76
N ALA A 153 -2.55 6.65 15.28
CA ALA A 153 -2.04 5.44 15.93
C ALA A 153 -0.85 4.91 15.14
N GLU A 154 0.24 4.57 15.82
CA GLU A 154 1.40 3.93 15.23
C GLU A 154 1.41 2.45 15.60
N VAL A 155 1.56 1.61 14.58
CA VAL A 155 1.65 0.15 14.71
C VAL A 155 2.88 -0.32 13.95
N ARG A 156 3.57 -1.30 14.53
CA ARG A 156 4.66 -1.99 13.88
C ARG A 156 4.19 -3.37 13.45
N GLY A 157 4.78 -3.86 12.39
CA GLY A 157 4.53 -5.21 11.91
C GLY A 157 5.56 -5.63 10.89
N GLU A 158 5.18 -6.64 10.17
CA GLU A 158 6.00 -7.33 9.20
C GLU A 158 5.15 -7.71 7.98
N GLY A 159 5.76 -8.11 6.88
CA GLY A 159 5.01 -8.45 5.68
C GLY A 159 5.78 -9.15 4.59
N ILE A 160 5.05 -9.57 3.58
CA ILE A 160 5.54 -10.17 2.34
C ILE A 160 5.02 -9.31 1.19
N PHE A 161 5.94 -8.79 0.40
CA PHE A 161 5.65 -8.12 -0.85
C PHE A 161 5.94 -9.05 -2.02
N LEU A 162 4.95 -9.22 -2.91
CA LEU A 162 5.05 -10.01 -4.13
C LEU A 162 4.94 -9.07 -5.31
N GLU A 163 5.98 -9.02 -6.13
CA GLU A 163 5.96 -8.32 -7.41
C GLU A 163 5.76 -9.34 -8.53
N PHE A 164 4.71 -9.16 -9.30
CA PHE A 164 4.42 -9.96 -10.48
C PHE A 164 5.19 -9.41 -11.68
N ARG A 165 5.54 -10.30 -12.60
CA ARG A 165 6.10 -9.87 -13.87
C ARG A 165 5.01 -9.25 -14.72
N GLU A 166 5.35 -8.13 -15.34
CA GLU A 166 4.41 -7.37 -16.16
C GLU A 166 4.01 -8.14 -17.43
N ASP A 167 4.95 -8.86 -18.05
CA ASP A 167 4.68 -9.72 -19.22
C ASP A 167 3.64 -10.79 -18.89
N ALA A 168 3.80 -11.51 -17.78
CA ALA A 168 2.84 -12.52 -17.33
C ALA A 168 1.46 -11.93 -17.01
N MET A 169 1.41 -10.71 -16.48
CA MET A 169 0.16 -10.01 -16.19
C MET A 169 -0.59 -9.63 -17.46
N VAL A 170 0.10 -9.04 -18.44
CA VAL A 170 -0.48 -8.70 -19.76
C VAL A 170 -0.94 -9.97 -20.48
N ASP A 171 -0.08 -10.99 -20.56
CA ASP A 171 -0.39 -12.28 -21.19
C ASP A 171 -1.63 -12.97 -20.58
N TRP A 172 -1.89 -12.74 -19.28
CA TRP A 172 -3.08 -13.27 -18.62
C TRP A 172 -4.33 -12.44 -18.94
N ILE A 173 -4.22 -11.11 -18.94
CA ILE A 173 -5.33 -10.20 -19.24
C ILE A 173 -5.82 -10.36 -20.69
N GLU A 174 -4.90 -10.61 -21.64
CA GLU A 174 -5.22 -10.78 -23.07
C GLU A 174 -5.89 -12.12 -23.42
N ARG A 175 -6.03 -13.05 -22.46
CA ARG A 175 -6.70 -14.33 -22.71
C ARG A 175 -8.20 -14.12 -22.95
N SER A 176 -8.78 -14.93 -23.84
CA SER A 176 -10.22 -14.86 -24.17
C SER A 176 -11.14 -15.01 -22.94
N ALA A 177 -10.78 -15.88 -22.00
CA ALA A 177 -11.50 -16.04 -20.74
C ALA A 177 -11.46 -14.77 -19.88
N SER A 178 -10.32 -14.08 -19.85
CA SER A 178 -10.12 -12.83 -19.10
C SER A 178 -10.97 -11.70 -19.69
N HIS A 179 -11.08 -11.59 -21.01
CA HIS A 179 -11.99 -10.63 -21.65
C HIS A 179 -13.46 -10.86 -21.31
N LYS A 180 -13.89 -12.12 -21.21
CA LYS A 180 -15.25 -12.45 -20.76
C LYS A 180 -15.48 -11.98 -19.33
N HIS A 181 -14.54 -12.29 -18.42
CA HIS A 181 -14.63 -11.83 -17.03
C HIS A 181 -14.62 -10.31 -16.93
N GLU A 182 -13.73 -9.62 -17.64
CA GLU A 182 -13.65 -8.15 -17.64
C GLU A 182 -14.99 -7.52 -18.01
N ARG A 183 -15.64 -8.04 -19.07
CA ARG A 183 -16.98 -7.57 -19.44
C ARG A 183 -18.00 -7.82 -18.34
N THR A 184 -18.03 -9.03 -17.76
CA THR A 184 -18.96 -9.37 -16.68
C THR A 184 -18.75 -8.48 -15.45
N PHE A 185 -17.51 -8.26 -15.01
CA PHE A 185 -17.18 -7.40 -13.89
C PHE A 185 -17.53 -5.93 -14.17
N LEU A 186 -17.23 -5.42 -15.36
CA LEU A 186 -17.60 -4.07 -15.76
C LEU A 186 -19.12 -3.89 -15.81
N GLU A 187 -19.86 -4.84 -16.40
CA GLU A 187 -21.32 -4.81 -16.44
C GLU A 187 -21.93 -4.82 -15.04
N ALA A 188 -21.42 -5.68 -14.14
CA ALA A 188 -21.85 -5.73 -12.74
C ALA A 188 -21.56 -4.42 -11.99
N HIS A 189 -20.37 -3.84 -12.18
CA HIS A 189 -19.99 -2.53 -11.62
C HIS A 189 -20.94 -1.42 -12.10
N MET A 190 -21.22 -1.36 -13.41
CA MET A 190 -22.14 -0.40 -13.98
C MET A 190 -23.57 -0.57 -13.45
N GLN A 191 -24.05 -1.81 -13.31
CA GLN A 191 -25.37 -2.08 -12.72
C GLN A 191 -25.44 -1.63 -11.26
N TRP A 192 -24.39 -1.92 -10.48
CA TRP A 192 -24.28 -1.52 -9.08
C TRP A 192 -24.29 0.01 -8.90
N ARG A 193 -23.57 0.76 -9.74
CA ARG A 193 -23.58 2.23 -9.75
C ARG A 193 -24.93 2.80 -10.19
N LYS A 194 -25.56 2.22 -11.22
CA LYS A 194 -26.90 2.61 -11.68
C LYS A 194 -27.95 2.43 -10.59
N ALA A 195 -27.93 1.30 -9.89
CA ALA A 195 -28.86 1.03 -8.79
C ALA A 195 -28.75 2.07 -7.65
N ARG A 196 -27.57 2.65 -7.46
CA ARG A 196 -27.28 3.70 -6.48
C ARG A 196 -27.43 5.12 -7.02
N ARG A 197 -27.90 5.28 -8.26
CA ARG A 197 -28.09 6.58 -8.94
C ARG A 197 -26.82 7.43 -8.98
N MET A 198 -25.68 6.77 -9.09
CA MET A 198 -24.40 7.44 -9.16
C MET A 198 -24.16 8.06 -10.54
N GLU A 199 -23.49 9.21 -10.56
CA GLU A 199 -23.03 9.81 -11.81
C GLU A 199 -21.99 8.91 -12.49
N ASP A 200 -22.12 8.78 -13.82
CA ASP A 200 -21.35 7.90 -14.71
C ASP A 200 -21.23 6.43 -14.22
N PRO A 201 -22.02 5.50 -14.78
CA PRO A 201 -21.95 4.07 -14.43
C PRO A 201 -20.60 3.41 -14.68
N ALA A 202 -19.78 3.91 -15.63
CA ALA A 202 -18.50 3.29 -15.98
C ALA A 202 -17.34 3.82 -15.12
N ARG A 203 -17.53 4.93 -14.40
CA ARG A 203 -16.48 5.58 -13.63
C ARG A 203 -15.99 4.70 -12.47
N GLY A 204 -14.69 4.75 -12.20
CA GLY A 204 -14.08 4.15 -11.00
C GLY A 204 -14.02 2.62 -11.01
N TYR A 205 -14.18 1.99 -12.17
CA TYR A 205 -13.92 0.56 -12.29
C TYR A 205 -12.39 0.31 -12.20
N PRO A 206 -11.91 -0.51 -11.24
CA PRO A 206 -10.48 -0.67 -10.99
C PRO A 206 -9.77 -1.60 -12.00
N GLY A 207 -10.51 -2.26 -12.89
CA GLY A 207 -9.98 -3.14 -13.94
C GLY A 207 -9.67 -4.55 -13.47
N LEU A 208 -9.57 -5.49 -14.43
CA LEU A 208 -9.31 -6.90 -14.14
C LEU A 208 -8.01 -7.14 -13.37
N ARG A 209 -6.98 -6.30 -13.61
CA ARG A 209 -5.69 -6.38 -12.92
C ARG A 209 -5.86 -6.27 -11.40
N TYR A 210 -6.63 -5.28 -10.95
CA TYR A 210 -6.92 -5.10 -9.54
C TYR A 210 -7.72 -6.29 -9.00
N VAL A 211 -8.75 -6.73 -9.71
CA VAL A 211 -9.60 -7.87 -9.32
C VAL A 211 -8.75 -9.14 -9.13
N LEU A 212 -7.86 -9.45 -10.07
CA LEU A 212 -6.94 -10.58 -9.98
C LEU A 212 -6.04 -10.48 -8.75
N LEU A 213 -5.33 -9.36 -8.59
CA LEU A 213 -4.38 -9.17 -7.49
C LEU A 213 -5.08 -9.22 -6.13
N HIS A 214 -6.27 -8.62 -6.01
CA HIS A 214 -7.10 -8.67 -4.81
C HIS A 214 -7.57 -10.09 -4.49
N SER A 215 -8.09 -10.80 -5.49
CA SER A 215 -8.58 -12.18 -5.33
C SER A 215 -7.45 -13.11 -4.92
N PHE A 216 -6.28 -12.95 -5.54
CA PHE A 216 -5.08 -13.71 -5.21
C PHE A 216 -4.56 -13.37 -3.80
N ALA A 217 -4.52 -12.10 -3.42
CA ALA A 217 -4.13 -11.68 -2.07
C ALA A 217 -5.02 -12.33 -1.01
N HIS A 218 -6.33 -12.33 -1.21
CA HIS A 218 -7.27 -13.00 -0.30
C HIS A 218 -7.05 -14.52 -0.25
N ALA A 219 -6.88 -15.18 -1.40
CA ALA A 219 -6.60 -16.62 -1.44
C ALA A 219 -5.32 -16.98 -0.67
N LEU A 220 -4.26 -16.18 -0.86
CA LEU A 220 -2.99 -16.36 -0.17
C LEU A 220 -3.11 -16.04 1.33
N MET A 221 -3.78 -14.95 1.71
CA MET A 221 -4.05 -14.62 3.13
C MET A 221 -4.75 -15.77 3.84
N HIS A 222 -5.78 -16.36 3.24
CA HIS A 222 -6.46 -17.52 3.80
C HIS A 222 -5.51 -18.68 4.06
N GLN A 223 -4.63 -19.00 3.11
CA GLN A 223 -3.63 -20.06 3.31
C GLN A 223 -2.60 -19.71 4.39
N LEU A 224 -2.11 -18.47 4.43
CA LEU A 224 -1.11 -18.03 5.41
C LEU A 224 -1.67 -18.04 6.84
N THR A 225 -2.94 -17.68 7.03
CA THR A 225 -3.58 -17.64 8.37
C THR A 225 -3.65 -19.00 9.07
N LEU A 226 -3.52 -20.10 8.31
CA LEU A 226 -3.51 -21.45 8.88
C LEU A 226 -2.18 -21.80 9.54
N GLU A 227 -1.10 -21.10 9.19
CA GLU A 227 0.25 -21.42 9.66
C GLU A 227 0.92 -20.29 10.44
N CYS A 228 0.64 -19.02 10.13
CA CYS A 228 1.32 -17.89 10.78
C CYS A 228 0.86 -17.59 12.22
N GLY A 229 -0.17 -18.28 12.72
CA GLY A 229 -0.74 -18.06 14.05
C GLY A 229 -1.50 -16.73 14.20
N TYR A 230 -1.54 -15.90 13.16
CA TYR A 230 -2.35 -14.68 13.12
C TYR A 230 -3.76 -14.97 12.62
N THR A 231 -4.73 -14.28 13.19
CA THR A 231 -6.09 -14.28 12.64
C THR A 231 -6.12 -13.57 11.30
N ALA A 232 -7.06 -13.94 10.43
CA ALA A 232 -7.28 -13.23 9.15
C ALA A 232 -7.53 -11.73 9.33
N ALA A 233 -8.10 -11.30 10.48
CA ALA A 233 -8.35 -9.89 10.78
C ALA A 233 -7.07 -9.10 11.10
N SER A 234 -5.97 -9.78 11.43
CA SER A 234 -4.69 -9.17 11.78
C SER A 234 -3.79 -8.95 10.56
N ILE A 235 -4.05 -9.68 9.46
CA ILE A 235 -3.35 -9.52 8.19
C ILE A 235 -4.14 -8.54 7.31
N ARG A 236 -3.43 -7.55 6.79
CA ARG A 236 -3.94 -6.55 5.85
C ARG A 236 -3.26 -6.76 4.51
N GLU A 237 -3.94 -6.30 3.48
CA GLU A 237 -3.39 -6.24 2.14
C GLU A 237 -3.23 -4.79 1.67
N ARG A 238 -2.32 -4.61 0.72
CA ARG A 238 -2.16 -3.39 -0.04
C ARG A 238 -1.83 -3.76 -1.48
N ILE A 239 -2.64 -3.30 -2.42
CA ILE A 239 -2.60 -3.69 -3.82
C ILE A 239 -2.03 -2.55 -4.69
N TYR A 240 -1.10 -2.93 -5.57
CA TYR A 240 -0.48 -2.06 -6.57
C TYR A 240 -0.87 -2.59 -7.96
N ALA A 241 -1.81 -1.92 -8.62
CA ALA A 241 -2.46 -2.39 -9.83
C ALA A 241 -2.54 -1.32 -10.94
N LEU A 242 -1.53 -0.45 -11.06
CA LEU A 242 -1.50 0.56 -12.13
C LEU A 242 -1.24 -0.10 -13.48
N SER A 243 -2.01 0.31 -14.48
CA SER A 243 -1.87 -0.20 -15.84
C SER A 243 -0.61 0.35 -16.54
N PRO A 244 -0.13 -0.28 -17.62
CA PRO A 244 1.01 0.19 -18.41
C PRO A 244 0.81 1.57 -19.01
N GLU A 245 -0.42 1.95 -19.32
CA GLU A 245 -0.77 3.24 -19.92
C GLU A 245 -0.77 4.38 -18.89
N HIS A 246 -0.71 4.05 -17.60
CA HIS A 246 -0.71 5.04 -16.53
C HIS A 246 0.67 5.74 -16.43
N GLU A 247 0.69 7.07 -16.29
CA GLU A 247 1.93 7.88 -16.26
C GLU A 247 2.93 7.47 -15.16
N GLN A 248 2.41 6.84 -14.11
CA GLN A 248 3.17 6.39 -12.94
C GLN A 248 3.33 4.86 -12.87
N GLY A 249 2.81 4.13 -13.86
CA GLY A 249 2.85 2.66 -13.97
C GLY A 249 4.05 2.15 -14.79
N PRO A 250 4.06 0.84 -15.11
CA PRO A 250 3.14 -0.20 -14.63
C PRO A 250 3.40 -0.62 -13.18
N MET A 251 2.36 -1.08 -12.49
CA MET A 251 2.47 -1.75 -11.18
C MET A 251 1.64 -3.03 -11.15
N ALA A 252 2.27 -4.10 -10.69
CA ALA A 252 1.63 -5.40 -10.49
C ALA A 252 2.20 -6.05 -9.23
N GLY A 253 1.59 -5.80 -8.08
CA GLY A 253 2.04 -6.42 -6.85
C GLY A 253 1.09 -6.28 -5.70
N ILE A 254 1.35 -7.10 -4.68
CA ILE A 254 0.61 -7.10 -3.43
C ILE A 254 1.58 -7.05 -2.26
N LEU A 255 1.20 -6.33 -1.21
CA LEU A 255 1.87 -6.37 0.09
C LEU A 255 0.87 -6.94 1.10
N LEU A 256 1.19 -8.11 1.64
CA LEU A 256 0.49 -8.69 2.78
C LEU A 256 1.27 -8.35 4.04
N TYR A 257 0.64 -7.72 5.02
CA TYR A 257 1.34 -7.25 6.20
C TYR A 257 0.47 -7.34 7.46
N THR A 258 1.11 -7.52 8.60
CA THR A 258 0.45 -7.44 9.90
C THR A 258 0.54 -6.01 10.44
N ALA A 259 -0.51 -5.58 11.14
CA ALA A 259 -0.51 -4.32 11.86
C ALA A 259 -1.39 -4.43 13.10
N ALA A 260 -0.86 -5.09 14.12
CA ALA A 260 -1.53 -5.33 15.39
C ALA A 260 -0.77 -4.59 16.52
N PRO A 261 -1.48 -3.87 17.42
CA PRO A 261 -0.86 -3.03 18.46
C PRO A 261 -0.29 -3.83 19.64
N ASP A 262 -0.61 -5.10 19.75
CA ASP A 262 -0.10 -6.07 20.73
C ASP A 262 1.31 -6.53 20.35
N SER A 263 2.27 -5.66 20.65
CA SER A 263 3.70 -6.01 20.67
C SER A 263 4.01 -6.98 21.82
N GLU A 264 3.71 -8.25 21.64
CA GLU A 264 4.72 -9.29 21.91
C GLU A 264 5.45 -9.51 20.60
N GLY A 265 6.77 -9.34 20.58
CA GLY A 265 7.57 -9.27 19.36
C GLY A 265 7.13 -10.26 18.29
N THR A 266 6.80 -9.75 17.10
CA THR A 266 6.52 -10.57 15.92
C THR A 266 7.70 -11.52 15.74
N LEU A 267 7.53 -12.79 16.12
CA LEU A 267 8.57 -13.83 16.06
C LEU A 267 8.86 -14.24 14.61
N GLY A 268 8.89 -13.29 13.67
CA GLY A 268 9.08 -13.54 12.25
C GLY A 268 8.02 -14.44 11.64
N GLY A 269 6.81 -14.46 12.21
CA GLY A 269 5.79 -15.45 11.88
C GLY A 269 5.34 -15.35 10.42
N LEU A 270 4.93 -14.15 9.99
CA LEU A 270 4.51 -13.93 8.60
C LEU A 270 5.72 -13.86 7.66
N VAL A 271 6.82 -13.22 8.07
CA VAL A 271 8.03 -13.11 7.23
C VAL A 271 8.68 -14.47 6.95
N GLY A 272 8.63 -15.39 7.92
CA GLY A 272 9.11 -16.76 7.75
C GLY A 272 8.40 -17.49 6.60
N LEU A 273 7.08 -17.33 6.49
CA LEU A 273 6.28 -17.94 5.42
C LEU A 273 6.60 -17.38 4.03
N GLY A 274 7.25 -16.22 3.95
CA GLY A 274 7.69 -15.62 2.69
C GLY A 274 9.00 -16.19 2.14
N VAL A 275 9.71 -17.03 2.89
CA VAL A 275 10.93 -17.71 2.42
C VAL A 275 10.57 -18.64 1.25
N PRO A 276 11.39 -18.74 0.18
CA PRO A 276 10.97 -19.35 -1.08
C PRO A 276 10.35 -20.76 -0.96
N ASP A 277 10.96 -21.64 -0.16
CA ASP A 277 10.49 -23.02 0.03
C ASP A 277 9.17 -23.12 0.82
N GLN A 278 8.91 -22.16 1.72
CA GLN A 278 7.65 -22.09 2.47
C GLN A 278 6.58 -21.44 1.59
N LEU A 279 6.91 -20.30 0.99
CA LEU A 279 6.00 -19.54 0.14
C LEU A 279 5.49 -20.38 -1.02
N GLY A 280 6.35 -21.18 -1.68
CA GLY A 280 5.93 -22.10 -2.73
C GLY A 280 4.80 -23.05 -2.30
N ARG A 281 4.94 -23.68 -1.12
CA ARG A 281 3.92 -24.57 -0.56
C ARG A 281 2.61 -23.84 -0.26
N HIS A 282 2.68 -22.61 0.23
CA HIS A 282 1.48 -21.79 0.46
C HIS A 282 0.83 -21.34 -0.84
N LEU A 283 1.62 -21.01 -1.88
CA LEU A 283 1.07 -20.67 -3.18
C LEU A 283 0.32 -21.86 -3.77
N ASP A 284 0.92 -23.06 -3.74
CA ASP A 284 0.28 -24.28 -4.21
C ASP A 284 -1.02 -24.56 -3.43
N GLY A 285 -0.96 -24.48 -2.10
CA GLY A 285 -2.13 -24.68 -1.24
C GLY A 285 -3.24 -23.66 -1.48
N ALA A 286 -2.89 -22.38 -1.67
CA ALA A 286 -3.86 -21.33 -1.98
C ALA A 286 -4.55 -21.59 -3.34
N LEU A 287 -3.77 -21.91 -4.38
CA LEU A 287 -4.30 -22.19 -5.70
C LEU A 287 -5.17 -23.46 -5.71
N GLU A 288 -4.75 -24.53 -5.03
CA GLU A 288 -5.54 -25.76 -4.96
C GLU A 288 -6.87 -25.55 -4.22
N ARG A 289 -6.88 -24.74 -3.15
CA ARG A 289 -8.13 -24.36 -2.48
C ARG A 289 -9.07 -23.56 -3.37
N THR A 290 -8.55 -22.67 -4.22
CA THR A 290 -9.40 -21.91 -5.15
C THR A 290 -10.06 -22.78 -6.23
N ARG A 291 -9.56 -24.01 -6.47
CA ARG A 291 -10.17 -24.96 -7.40
C ARG A 291 -11.40 -25.67 -6.84
N SER A 292 -11.53 -25.74 -5.51
CA SER A 292 -12.62 -26.47 -4.86
C SER A 292 -13.37 -25.55 -3.90
N CYS A 293 -14.57 -25.13 -4.29
CA CYS A 293 -15.48 -24.43 -3.40
C CYS A 293 -16.58 -25.40 -2.93
N THR A 294 -16.66 -25.66 -1.63
CA THR A 294 -17.75 -26.48 -1.06
C THR A 294 -19.13 -25.82 -1.21
N SER A 295 -19.16 -24.52 -1.55
CA SER A 295 -20.37 -23.74 -1.80
C SER A 295 -20.63 -23.50 -3.30
N ASP A 296 -19.94 -24.20 -4.21
CA ASP A 296 -20.30 -24.28 -5.62
C ASP A 296 -21.70 -24.93 -5.77
N PRO A 297 -22.70 -24.31 -6.45
CA PRO A 297 -22.65 -23.17 -7.37
C PRO A 297 -23.04 -21.80 -6.82
N LEU A 298 -23.24 -21.64 -5.50
CA LEU A 298 -23.55 -20.33 -4.91
C LEU A 298 -22.37 -19.35 -4.98
N CYS A 299 -21.16 -19.87 -5.17
CA CYS A 299 -19.92 -19.10 -5.31
C CYS A 299 -19.38 -19.03 -6.76
N ALA A 300 -20.10 -19.58 -7.75
CA ALA A 300 -19.68 -19.67 -9.15
C ALA A 300 -20.30 -18.59 -10.05
#